data_AF-A0A8B6E415-F1
#
_entry.id   AF-A0A8B6E415-F1
#
_cell.length_a   1.000
_cell.length_b   1.000
_cell.length_c   1.000
_cell.angle_alpha   90.00
_cell.angle_beta   90.00
_cell.angle_gamma   90.00
#
_symmetry.space_group_name_H-M   'P 1'
#
loop_
_entity.id
_entity.type
_entity.pdbx_description
1 polymer ?
#
loop_
_entity_poly.entity_id
_entity_poly.type
_entity_poly.pdbx_seq_one_letter_code
_entity_poly.pdbx_strand_id
1 'polypeptide(L)'
;MASGESSKSAESESAFNLFYTEVKAIEQVDSVLTSKQQIDRLHRPGSTYFNLNPFEVLQIDPDCTMADVKKKYRQLSILVHPDKNPADPDRSQKSFEAVNKAYKTLENEEGYKRCKEIVEEAKTRTEDMMKQKRKQLKKEGKPIIIPEDDTEQYKHAVYVQTCKLFADLERLRQEREAKDMHERKNFSWN
;
A
#
# COMPACT_ATOMS: atom_id res chain seq x y z
N MET A 1 6.78 39.29 -50.47
CA MET A 1 5.70 38.89 -49.52
C MET A 1 5.96 37.45 -49.14
N ALA A 2 6.75 37.27 -48.08
CA ALA A 2 7.26 35.99 -47.59
C ALA A 2 6.68 35.77 -46.19
N SER A 3 5.44 35.28 -46.12
CA SER A 3 4.69 35.25 -44.84
C SER A 3 3.81 34.00 -44.66
N GLY A 4 3.85 33.04 -45.59
CA GLY A 4 2.94 31.88 -45.59
C GLY A 4 3.51 30.56 -45.06
N GLU A 5 4.82 30.43 -44.88
CA GLU A 5 5.46 29.17 -44.42
C GLU A 5 5.68 29.11 -42.91
N SER A 6 5.93 30.25 -42.27
CA SER A 6 6.16 30.32 -40.81
C SER A 6 4.87 30.14 -39.98
N SER A 7 3.69 30.36 -40.58
CA SER A 7 2.41 30.17 -39.87
C SER A 7 2.01 28.69 -39.82
N LYS A 8 2.28 27.93 -40.89
CA LYS A 8 2.01 26.49 -40.95
C LYS A 8 2.89 25.69 -39.99
N SER A 9 4.15 26.09 -39.80
CA SER A 9 5.05 25.45 -38.83
C SER A 9 4.57 25.67 -37.39
N ALA A 10 4.17 26.91 -37.06
CA ALA A 10 3.67 27.25 -35.73
C ALA A 10 2.32 26.58 -35.40
N GLU A 11 1.42 26.46 -36.38
CA GLU A 11 0.17 25.71 -36.24
C GLU A 11 0.42 24.20 -36.05
N SER A 12 1.39 23.63 -36.79
CA SER A 12 1.77 22.22 -36.65
C SER A 12 2.44 21.91 -35.31
N GLU A 13 3.23 22.85 -34.77
CA GLU A 13 3.90 22.74 -33.49
C GLU A 13 2.92 22.91 -32.32
N SER A 14 1.92 23.79 -32.48
CA SER A 14 0.81 23.92 -31.53
C SER A 14 -0.04 22.64 -31.47
N ALA A 15 -0.37 22.04 -32.61
CA ALA A 15 -1.10 20.77 -32.68
C ALA A 15 -0.29 19.60 -32.08
N PHE A 16 1.03 19.57 -32.32
CA PHE A 16 1.93 18.57 -31.73
C PHE A 16 2.04 18.70 -30.20
N ASN A 17 2.13 19.93 -29.68
CA ASN A 17 2.14 20.19 -28.24
C ASN A 17 0.80 19.85 -27.56
N LEU A 18 -0.33 20.10 -28.25
CA LEU A 18 -1.65 19.71 -27.77
C LEU A 18 -1.79 18.18 -27.70
N PHE A 19 -1.36 17.46 -28.75
CA PHE A 19 -1.30 16.00 -28.77
C PHE A 19 -0.38 15.44 -27.66
N TYR A 20 0.80 16.02 -27.46
CA TYR A 20 1.73 15.60 -26.41
C TYR A 20 1.16 15.81 -25.00
N THR A 21 0.32 16.85 -24.81
CA THR A 21 -0.39 17.11 -23.55
C THR A 21 -1.55 16.12 -23.35
N GLU A 22 -2.25 15.77 -24.42
CA GLU A 22 -3.35 14.80 -24.41
C GLU A 22 -2.84 13.36 -24.18
N VAL A 23 -1.71 12.98 -24.80
CA VAL A 23 -1.03 11.70 -24.55
C VAL A 23 -0.49 11.63 -23.12
N LYS A 24 0.12 12.69 -22.59
CA LYS A 24 0.55 12.73 -21.17
C LYS A 24 -0.63 12.66 -20.19
N ALA A 25 -1.78 13.22 -20.55
CA ALA A 25 -3.00 13.07 -19.78
C ALA A 25 -3.54 11.63 -19.83
N ILE A 26 -3.40 10.93 -20.95
CA ILE A 26 -3.76 9.50 -21.09
C ILE A 26 -2.76 8.60 -20.34
N GLU A 27 -1.45 8.88 -20.42
CA GLU A 27 -0.42 8.18 -19.63
C GLU A 27 -0.59 8.40 -18.12
N GLN A 28 -1.11 9.56 -17.67
CA GLN A 28 -1.55 9.80 -16.29
C GLN A 28 -2.89 9.12 -15.93
N VAL A 29 -3.74 8.82 -16.91
CA VAL A 29 -5.00 8.09 -16.70
C VAL A 29 -4.74 6.59 -16.59
N ASP A 30 -3.71 6.06 -17.25
CA ASP A 30 -3.13 4.73 -17.00
C ASP A 30 -2.23 4.68 -15.74
N SER A 31 -1.95 5.81 -15.09
CA SER A 31 -0.81 5.93 -14.17
C SER A 31 -0.97 5.44 -12.74
N VAL A 32 -2.01 4.70 -12.35
CA VAL A 32 -1.89 3.94 -11.09
C VAL A 32 -2.56 2.57 -11.18
N LEU A 33 -1.85 1.69 -11.89
CA LEU A 33 -2.07 0.25 -12.07
C LEU A 33 -3.40 -0.09 -12.76
N THR A 34 -3.32 -0.82 -13.87
CA THR A 34 -4.50 -1.38 -14.55
C THR A 34 -5.24 -2.35 -13.64
N SER A 35 -6.50 -2.67 -13.96
CA SER A 35 -7.30 -3.67 -13.23
C SER A 35 -6.53 -4.97 -12.98
N LYS A 36 -5.86 -5.48 -14.03
CA LYS A 36 -5.02 -6.68 -13.94
C LYS A 36 -3.86 -6.50 -12.97
N GLN A 37 -3.15 -5.38 -13.06
CA GLN A 37 -2.01 -5.12 -12.18
C GLN A 37 -2.44 -4.95 -10.71
N GLN A 38 -3.61 -4.37 -10.44
CA GLN A 38 -4.16 -4.28 -9.08
C GLN A 38 -4.53 -5.65 -8.52
N ILE A 39 -5.15 -6.50 -9.34
CA ILE A 39 -5.46 -7.88 -8.98
C ILE A 39 -4.15 -8.65 -8.73
N ASP A 40 -3.18 -8.61 -9.65
CA ASP A 40 -1.88 -9.27 -9.49
C ASP A 40 -1.16 -8.82 -8.22
N ARG A 41 -1.19 -7.53 -7.90
CA ARG A 41 -0.64 -6.98 -6.65
C ARG A 41 -1.28 -7.59 -5.40
N LEU A 42 -2.60 -7.70 -5.37
CA LEU A 42 -3.34 -8.23 -4.21
C LEU A 42 -3.23 -9.75 -4.10
N HIS A 43 -2.77 -10.44 -5.14
CA HIS A 43 -2.53 -11.88 -5.19
C HIS A 43 -1.05 -12.26 -5.21
N ARG A 44 -0.14 -11.30 -5.07
CA ARG A 44 1.31 -11.55 -5.07
C ARG A 44 1.73 -12.50 -3.95
N PRO A 45 2.85 -13.24 -4.10
CA PRO A 45 3.40 -14.02 -2.98
C PRO A 45 3.54 -13.18 -1.71
N GLY A 46 3.05 -13.71 -0.58
CA GLY A 46 2.98 -12.98 0.69
C GLY A 46 1.78 -12.05 0.85
N SER A 47 0.83 -12.01 -0.10
CA SER A 47 -0.41 -11.22 -0.01
C SER A 47 -1.21 -11.48 1.26
N THR A 48 -1.17 -12.71 1.80
CA THR A 48 -1.76 -13.06 3.10
C THR A 48 -1.29 -12.14 4.23
N TYR A 49 -0.05 -11.66 4.18
CA TYR A 49 0.52 -10.76 5.18
C TYR A 49 0.46 -9.29 4.75
N PHE A 50 0.74 -9.00 3.47
CA PHE A 50 0.67 -7.64 2.96
C PHE A 50 -0.75 -7.06 3.03
N ASN A 51 -1.76 -7.86 2.72
CA ASN A 51 -3.16 -7.42 2.72
C ASN A 51 -3.73 -7.28 4.14
N LEU A 52 -2.96 -7.60 5.20
CA LEU A 52 -3.34 -7.29 6.58
C LEU A 52 -3.19 -5.81 6.89
N ASN A 53 -2.29 -5.10 6.20
CA ASN A 53 -2.11 -3.67 6.36
C ASN A 53 -3.11 -2.91 5.45
N PRO A 54 -4.12 -2.21 6.01
CA PRO A 54 -5.14 -1.54 5.20
C PRO A 54 -4.58 -0.40 4.34
N PHE A 55 -3.52 0.28 4.82
CA PHE A 55 -2.87 1.36 4.08
C PHE A 55 -2.15 0.85 2.83
N GLU A 56 -1.52 -0.33 2.93
CA GLU A 56 -0.91 -1.02 1.79
C GLU A 56 -1.98 -1.47 0.78
N VAL A 57 -3.09 -2.06 1.24
CA VAL A 57 -4.18 -2.48 0.36
C VAL A 57 -4.77 -1.29 -0.41
N LEU A 58 -4.98 -0.15 0.27
CA LEU A 58 -5.56 1.04 -0.35
C LEU A 58 -4.55 1.95 -1.06
N GLN A 59 -3.25 1.64 -0.97
CA GLN A 59 -2.15 2.42 -1.55
C GLN A 59 -2.19 3.89 -1.12
N ILE A 60 -2.26 4.08 0.20
CA ILE A 60 -2.35 5.38 0.85
C ILE A 60 -1.31 5.49 1.95
N ASP A 61 -0.92 6.72 2.24
CA ASP A 61 -0.08 7.03 3.39
C ASP A 61 -0.87 6.88 4.70
N PRO A 62 -0.29 6.32 5.78
CA PRO A 62 -0.93 6.27 7.11
C PRO A 62 -1.35 7.62 7.70
N ASP A 63 -0.80 8.73 7.20
CA ASP A 63 -1.12 10.10 7.61
C ASP A 63 -2.14 10.79 6.67
N CYS A 64 -2.72 10.07 5.70
CA CYS A 64 -3.74 10.61 4.80
C CYS A 64 -5.09 10.88 5.49
N THR A 65 -5.93 11.71 4.85
CA THR A 65 -7.25 12.03 5.40
C THR A 65 -8.28 10.94 5.10
N MET A 66 -9.34 10.88 5.91
CA MET A 66 -10.46 9.96 5.63
C MET A 66 -11.13 10.22 4.27
N ALA A 67 -11.05 11.45 3.75
CA ALA A 67 -11.52 11.76 2.40
C ALA A 67 -10.67 11.06 1.32
N ASP A 68 -9.35 11.00 1.50
CA ASP A 68 -8.43 10.30 0.62
C ASP A 68 -8.64 8.78 0.66
N VAL A 69 -8.86 8.22 1.85
CA VAL A 69 -9.23 6.81 2.06
C VAL A 69 -10.46 6.46 1.22
N LYS A 70 -11.54 7.25 1.34
CA LYS A 70 -12.78 7.05 0.58
C LYS A 70 -12.59 7.21 -0.93
N LYS A 71 -11.74 8.14 -1.35
CA LYS A 71 -11.42 8.34 -2.78
C LYS A 71 -10.70 7.12 -3.35
N LYS A 72 -9.68 6.62 -2.66
CA LYS A 72 -8.88 5.47 -3.09
C LYS A 72 -9.65 4.16 -3.05
N TYR A 73 -10.48 3.94 -2.02
CA TYR A 73 -11.40 2.82 -1.98
C TYR A 73 -12.29 2.76 -3.23
N ARG A 74 -12.96 3.86 -3.58
CA ARG A 74 -13.83 3.91 -4.77
C ARG A 74 -13.08 3.61 -6.07
N GLN A 75 -11.88 4.16 -6.23
CA GLN A 75 -11.03 3.91 -7.40
C GLN A 75 -10.64 2.42 -7.50
N LEU A 76 -10.12 1.84 -6.41
CA LEU A 76 -9.68 0.45 -6.38
C LEU A 76 -10.84 -0.53 -6.54
N SER A 77 -11.98 -0.29 -5.89
CA SER A 77 -13.18 -1.11 -6.01
C SER A 77 -13.65 -1.24 -7.46
N ILE A 78 -13.59 -0.16 -8.25
CA ILE A 78 -13.92 -0.19 -9.67
C ILE A 78 -12.91 -1.04 -10.45
N LEU A 79 -11.62 -0.87 -10.17
CA LEU A 79 -10.54 -1.60 -10.87
C LEU A 79 -10.61 -3.10 -10.62
N VAL A 80 -10.96 -3.53 -9.40
CA VAL A 80 -10.95 -4.96 -9.02
C VAL A 80 -12.33 -5.63 -9.06
N HIS A 81 -13.39 -4.92 -9.48
CA HIS A 81 -14.75 -5.49 -9.48
C HIS A 81 -14.88 -6.68 -10.45
N PRO A 82 -15.53 -7.81 -10.07
CA PRO A 82 -15.67 -8.97 -10.95
C PRO A 82 -16.38 -8.66 -12.28
N ASP A 83 -17.44 -7.83 -12.27
CA ASP A 83 -18.15 -7.44 -13.51
C ASP A 83 -17.25 -6.74 -14.55
N LYS A 84 -16.23 -6.01 -14.09
CA LYS A 84 -15.27 -5.32 -14.97
C LYS A 84 -14.10 -6.19 -15.37
N ASN A 85 -13.97 -7.37 -14.76
CA ASN A 85 -12.88 -8.32 -14.95
C ASN A 85 -13.42 -9.75 -15.21
N PRO A 86 -14.26 -9.95 -16.24
CA PRO A 86 -14.94 -11.22 -16.48
C PRO A 86 -13.99 -12.37 -16.86
N ALA A 87 -12.75 -12.07 -17.25
CA ALA A 87 -11.74 -13.07 -17.57
C ALA A 87 -11.17 -13.77 -16.33
N ASP A 88 -11.28 -13.18 -15.14
CA ASP A 88 -10.75 -13.71 -13.87
C ASP A 88 -11.64 -13.30 -12.69
N PRO A 89 -12.91 -13.74 -12.65
CA PRO A 89 -13.90 -13.27 -11.69
C PRO A 89 -13.54 -13.66 -10.24
N ASP A 90 -12.93 -14.83 -10.03
CA ASP A 90 -12.57 -15.32 -8.70
C ASP A 90 -11.46 -14.48 -8.05
N ARG A 91 -10.39 -14.16 -8.80
CA ARG A 91 -9.32 -13.30 -8.28
C ARG A 91 -9.82 -11.88 -8.08
N SER A 92 -10.65 -11.38 -8.99
CA SER A 92 -11.30 -10.07 -8.87
C SER A 92 -12.16 -9.98 -7.61
N GLN A 93 -13.01 -10.97 -7.35
CA GLN A 93 -13.85 -11.04 -6.16
C GLN A 93 -13.00 -11.00 -4.87
N LYS A 94 -11.96 -11.84 -4.78
CA LYS A 94 -11.04 -11.84 -3.62
C LYS A 94 -10.31 -10.50 -3.45
N SER A 95 -9.90 -9.87 -4.56
CA SER A 95 -9.27 -8.54 -4.54
C SER A 95 -10.24 -7.48 -4.05
N PHE A 96 -11.50 -7.51 -4.50
CA PHE A 96 -12.55 -6.63 -4.05
C PHE A 96 -12.82 -6.78 -2.54
N GLU A 97 -12.89 -8.03 -2.05
CA GLU A 97 -13.05 -8.33 -0.63
C GLU A 97 -11.90 -7.77 0.21
N ALA A 98 -10.65 -7.90 -0.26
CA ALA A 98 -9.49 -7.33 0.42
C ALA A 98 -9.57 -5.80 0.50
N VAL A 99 -9.89 -5.13 -0.61
CA VAL A 99 -10.07 -3.67 -0.68
C VAL A 99 -11.21 -3.20 0.24
N ASN A 100 -12.33 -3.93 0.24
CA ASN A 100 -13.48 -3.62 1.09
C ASN A 100 -13.19 -3.83 2.57
N LYS A 101 -12.48 -4.90 2.93
CA LYS A 101 -12.05 -5.16 4.31
C LYS A 101 -11.15 -4.04 4.80
N ALA A 102 -10.14 -3.67 4.02
CA ALA A 102 -9.21 -2.58 4.36
C ALA A 102 -9.97 -1.26 4.60
N TYR A 103 -10.89 -0.90 3.70
CA TYR A 103 -11.72 0.30 3.86
C TYR A 103 -12.55 0.26 5.15
N LYS A 104 -13.28 -0.83 5.40
CA LYS A 104 -14.09 -0.97 6.62
C LYS A 104 -13.27 -0.88 7.90
N THR A 105 -12.04 -1.40 7.89
CA THR A 105 -11.13 -1.29 9.02
C THR A 105 -10.73 0.16 9.29
N LEU A 106 -10.45 0.95 8.25
CA LEU A 106 -10.09 2.35 8.41
C LEU A 106 -11.29 3.28 8.65
N GLU A 107 -12.48 2.92 8.15
CA GLU A 107 -13.70 3.69 8.40
C GLU A 107 -14.18 3.56 9.85
N ASN A 108 -13.92 2.42 10.49
CA ASN A 108 -14.19 2.23 11.91
C ASN A 108 -13.13 2.93 12.78
N GLU A 109 -13.56 3.74 13.75
CA GLU A 109 -12.66 4.52 14.60
C GLU A 109 -11.67 3.66 15.40
N GLU A 110 -12.13 2.56 16.01
CA GLU A 110 -11.26 1.63 16.75
C GLU A 110 -10.29 0.89 15.83
N GLY A 111 -10.75 0.51 14.64
CA GLY A 111 -9.92 -0.10 13.61
C GLY A 111 -8.82 0.84 13.12
N TYR A 112 -9.18 2.07 12.79
CA TYR A 112 -8.25 3.13 12.40
C TYR A 112 -7.22 3.41 13.50
N LYS A 113 -7.68 3.60 14.73
CA LYS A 113 -6.80 3.84 15.89
C LYS A 113 -5.79 2.71 16.07
N ARG A 114 -6.23 1.45 16.04
CA ARG A 114 -5.31 0.28 16.13
C ARG A 114 -4.31 0.26 14.98
N CYS A 115 -4.74 0.55 13.75
CA CYS A 115 -3.81 0.63 12.61
C CYS A 115 -2.77 1.74 12.80
N LYS A 116 -3.16 2.91 13.32
CA LYS A 116 -2.24 4.01 13.63
C LYS A 116 -1.27 3.64 14.73
N GLU A 117 -1.73 3.00 15.81
CA GLU A 117 -0.87 2.52 16.90
C GLU A 117 0.21 1.55 16.37
N ILE A 118 -0.15 0.63 15.47
CA ILE A 118 0.80 -0.27 14.81
C ILE A 118 1.84 0.50 13.99
N VAL A 119 1.43 1.55 13.27
CA VAL A 119 2.36 2.38 12.48
C VAL A 119 3.31 3.17 13.39
N GLU A 120 2.81 3.76 14.48
CA GLU A 120 3.64 4.48 15.44
C GLU A 120 4.62 3.55 16.17
N GLU A 121 4.19 2.34 16.51
CA GLU A 121 5.08 1.30 17.04
C GLU A 121 6.16 0.91 16.02
N ALA A 122 5.80 0.80 14.74
CA ALA A 122 6.77 0.51 13.68
C ALA A 122 7.82 1.62 13.56
N LYS A 123 7.40 2.90 13.60
CA LYS A 123 8.32 4.05 13.61
C LYS A 123 9.28 3.96 14.79
N THR A 124 8.76 3.76 15.99
CA THR A 124 9.56 3.64 17.23
C THR A 124 10.58 2.49 17.14
N ARG A 125 10.15 1.30 16.67
CA ARG A 125 11.05 0.15 16.50
C ARG A 125 12.14 0.42 15.46
N THR A 126 11.81 1.09 14.37
CA THR A 126 12.79 1.48 13.34
C THR A 126 13.81 2.47 13.90
N GLU A 127 13.37 3.50 14.62
CA GLU A 127 14.28 4.47 15.26
C GLU A 127 15.20 3.81 16.29
N ASP A 128 14.69 2.90 17.10
CA ASP A 128 15.49 2.19 18.09
C ASP A 128 16.52 1.24 17.44
N MET A 129 16.14 0.56 16.36
CA MET A 129 17.07 -0.21 15.54
C MET A 129 18.17 0.71 14.96
N MET A 130 17.82 1.88 14.42
CA MET A 130 18.78 2.85 13.90
C MET A 130 19.75 3.31 15.01
N LYS A 131 19.25 3.66 16.21
CA LYS A 131 20.08 4.01 17.37
C LYS A 131 21.03 2.88 17.76
N GLN A 132 20.57 1.63 17.72
CA GLN A 132 21.41 0.45 18.01
C GLN A 132 22.50 0.26 16.94
N LYS A 133 22.16 0.32 15.64
CA LYS A 133 23.13 0.26 14.53
C LYS A 133 24.22 1.31 14.68
N ARG A 134 23.83 2.57 14.97
CA ARG A 134 24.79 3.66 15.22
C ARG A 134 25.71 3.40 16.39
N LYS A 135 25.16 2.90 17.52
CA LYS A 135 25.97 2.52 18.70
C LYS A 135 26.96 1.41 18.37
N GLN A 136 26.57 0.44 17.55
CA GLN A 136 27.44 -0.65 17.12
C GLN A 136 28.56 -0.18 16.19
N LEU A 137 28.25 0.64 15.18
CA LEU A 137 29.26 1.23 14.29
C LEU A 137 30.29 2.06 15.06
N LYS A 138 29.84 2.82 16.06
CA LYS A 138 30.74 3.57 16.95
C LYS A 138 31.66 2.66 17.75
N LYS A 139 31.17 1.53 18.28
CA LYS A 139 31.99 0.53 18.99
C LYS A 139 33.02 -0.14 18.07
N GLU A 140 32.66 -0.34 16.81
CA GLU A 140 33.54 -0.93 15.78
C GLU A 140 34.49 0.09 15.14
N GLY A 141 34.46 1.37 15.58
CA GLY A 141 35.30 2.44 15.01
C GLY A 141 34.95 2.84 13.57
N LYS A 142 33.76 2.45 13.09
CA LYS A 142 33.26 2.75 11.74
C LYS A 142 32.48 4.07 11.71
N PRO A 143 32.33 4.71 10.53
CA PRO A 143 31.44 5.86 10.38
C PRO A 143 30.01 5.55 10.83
N ILE A 144 29.36 6.50 11.54
CA ILE A 144 28.03 6.33 12.16
C ILE A 144 26.88 6.58 11.15
N ILE A 145 27.22 6.77 9.88
CA ILE A 145 26.27 6.98 8.79
C ILE A 145 25.60 5.66 8.48
N ILE A 146 24.27 5.65 8.49
CA ILE A 146 23.47 4.48 8.15
C ILE A 146 22.62 4.74 6.90
N PRO A 147 22.27 3.70 6.13
CA PRO A 147 21.46 3.87 4.93
C PRO A 147 20.09 4.52 5.22
N GLU A 148 19.49 4.23 6.37
CA GLU A 148 18.22 4.81 6.82
C GLU A 148 18.30 6.30 7.23
N ASP A 149 19.48 6.94 7.13
CA ASP A 149 19.59 8.41 7.25
C ASP A 149 18.96 9.12 6.05
N ASP A 150 18.85 8.43 4.91
CA ASP A 150 18.07 8.89 3.77
C ASP A 150 16.57 8.77 4.04
N THR A 151 15.80 9.79 3.60
CA THR A 151 14.36 9.89 3.89
C THR A 151 13.56 8.74 3.26
N GLU A 152 13.89 8.34 2.03
CA GLU A 152 13.16 7.27 1.34
C GLU A 152 13.51 5.90 1.92
N GLN A 153 14.76 5.69 2.29
CA GLN A 153 15.17 4.48 3.00
C GLN A 153 14.53 4.37 4.40
N TYR A 154 14.41 5.49 5.12
CA TYR A 154 13.69 5.52 6.40
C TYR A 154 12.22 5.13 6.22
N LYS A 155 11.52 5.77 5.26
CA LYS A 155 10.12 5.43 4.95
C LYS A 155 9.97 3.96 4.59
N HIS A 156 10.88 3.42 3.77
CA HIS A 156 10.87 2.01 3.40
C HIS A 156 11.08 1.10 4.62
N ALA A 157 12.02 1.43 5.51
CA ALA A 157 12.28 0.68 6.73
C ALA A 157 11.05 0.67 7.66
N VAL A 158 10.40 1.83 7.85
CA VAL A 158 9.14 1.93 8.60
C VAL A 158 8.06 1.09 7.95
N TYR A 159 7.87 1.19 6.62
CA TYR A 159 6.90 0.37 5.88
C TYR A 159 7.12 -1.13 6.11
N VAL A 160 8.36 -1.61 5.97
CA VAL A 160 8.71 -3.01 6.20
C VAL A 160 8.40 -3.41 7.65
N GLN A 161 8.72 -2.55 8.62
CA GLN A 161 8.45 -2.82 10.03
C GLN A 161 6.95 -2.83 10.34
N THR A 162 6.16 -1.96 9.71
CA THR A 162 4.70 -1.94 9.80
C THR A 162 4.10 -3.24 9.27
N CYS A 163 4.49 -3.69 8.08
CA CYS A 163 4.01 -4.95 7.52
C CYS A 163 4.33 -6.16 8.42
N LYS A 164 5.53 -6.20 9.02
CA LYS A 164 5.91 -7.25 9.97
C LYS A 164 5.00 -7.25 11.20
N LEU A 165 4.71 -6.08 11.76
CA LEU A 165 3.83 -5.98 12.93
C LEU A 165 2.40 -6.47 12.66
N PHE A 166 1.81 -6.07 11.52
CA PHE A 166 0.49 -6.58 11.13
C PHE A 166 0.49 -8.12 11.00
N ALA A 167 1.54 -8.68 10.39
CA ALA A 167 1.70 -10.13 10.27
C ALA A 167 1.86 -10.83 11.62
N ASP A 168 2.69 -10.29 12.51
CA ASP A 168 2.94 -10.85 13.84
C ASP A 168 1.67 -10.84 14.71
N LEU A 169 0.90 -9.74 14.68
CA LEU A 169 -0.35 -9.63 15.43
C LEU A 169 -1.40 -10.62 14.93
N GLU A 170 -1.52 -10.81 13.62
CA GLU A 170 -2.43 -11.80 13.05
C GLU A 170 -2.01 -13.23 13.41
N ARG A 171 -0.71 -13.53 13.36
CA ARG A 171 -0.19 -14.83 13.80
C ARG A 171 -0.53 -15.10 15.27
N LEU A 172 -0.28 -14.13 16.15
CA LEU A 172 -0.61 -14.24 17.57
C LEU A 172 -2.10 -14.39 17.83
N ARG A 173 -2.96 -13.76 17.02
CA ARG A 173 -4.42 -13.93 17.08
C ARG A 173 -4.81 -15.37 16.73
N GLN A 174 -4.30 -15.89 15.62
CA GLN A 174 -4.59 -17.26 15.17
C GLN A 174 -4.10 -18.31 16.16
N GLU A 175 -2.91 -18.13 16.72
CA GLU A 175 -2.35 -19.02 17.75
C GLU A 175 -3.24 -19.05 19.00
N ARG A 176 -3.76 -17.89 19.44
CA ARG A 176 -4.67 -17.79 20.58
C ARG A 176 -6.00 -18.49 20.29
N GLU A 177 -6.59 -18.24 19.13
CA GLU A 177 -7.85 -18.88 18.72
C GLU A 177 -7.72 -20.40 18.61
N ALA A 178 -6.60 -20.90 18.08
CA ALA A 178 -6.32 -22.33 18.02
C ALA A 178 -6.20 -22.95 19.42
N LYS A 179 -5.57 -22.24 20.36
CA LYS A 179 -5.46 -22.66 21.76
C LYS A 179 -6.83 -22.75 22.43
N ASP A 180 -7.63 -21.69 22.33
CA ASP A 180 -8.97 -21.64 22.92
C ASP A 180 -9.88 -22.74 22.35
N MET A 181 -9.79 -23.01 21.04
CA MET A 181 -10.51 -24.09 20.38
C MET A 181 -10.06 -25.47 20.85
N HIS A 182 -8.75 -25.66 21.09
CA HIS A 182 -8.21 -26.91 21.62
C HIS A 182 -8.69 -27.14 23.06
N GLU A 183 -8.65 -26.11 23.91
CA GLU A 183 -9.13 -26.15 25.29
C GLU A 183 -10.63 -26.45 25.38
N ARG A 184 -11.46 -25.78 24.57
CA ARG A 184 -12.91 -26.06 24.49
C ARG A 184 -13.22 -27.49 24.08
N LYS A 185 -12.46 -28.04 23.12
CA LYS A 185 -12.59 -29.45 22.72
C LYS A 185 -12.18 -30.35 23.88
N ASN A 186 -11.04 -30.09 24.53
CA ASN A 186 -10.56 -30.92 25.63
C ASN A 186 -11.54 -30.95 26.83
N PHE A 187 -12.22 -29.83 27.10
CA PHE A 187 -13.25 -29.74 28.15
C PHE A 187 -14.57 -30.42 27.77
N SER A 188 -14.85 -30.62 26.47
CA SER A 188 -16.07 -31.27 25.99
C SER A 188 -16.01 -32.81 26.01
N TRP A 189 -14.82 -33.39 26.22
CA TRP A 189 -14.59 -34.86 26.24
C TRP A 189 -14.25 -35.41 27.63
N ASN A 190 -14.22 -34.55 28.66
CA ASN A 190 -14.08 -34.90 30.08
C ASN A 190 -15.41 -34.68 30.81
#